data_AF-A0A930UV82-F1
#
_entry.id   AF-A0A930UV82-F1
#
_cell.length_a   1.000
_cell.length_b   1.000
_cell.length_c   1.000
_cell.angle_alpha   90.00
_cell.angle_beta   90.00
_cell.angle_gamma   90.00
#
_symmetry.space_group_name_H-M   'P 1'
#
loop_
_entity.id
_entity.type
_entity.pdbx_description
1 polymer ?
#
loop_
_entity_poly.entity_id
_entity_poly.type
_entity_poly.pdbx_seq_one_letter_code
_entity_poly.pdbx_strand_id
1 'polypeptide(L)'
;MSDLVLDTDQLVETGHALRGVATEFESANDRSDYVADHVGNHDLADKVRDFAHKWKITREEMLADIKELAEAASATGENFQQLDKDLAAAIEGEK
;
A
#
# COMPACT_ATOMS: atom_id res chain seq x y z
N MET A 1 -20.27 20.99 15.67
CA MET A 1 -19.33 19.87 15.50
C MET A 1 -20.10 18.79 14.77
N SER A 2 -19.66 18.40 13.57
CA SER A 2 -20.22 17.22 12.92
C SER A 2 -19.78 15.99 13.72
N ASP A 3 -20.68 15.04 13.93
CA ASP A 3 -20.30 13.73 14.46
C ASP A 3 -19.32 13.08 13.49
N LEU A 4 -18.23 12.55 14.04
CA LEU A 4 -17.24 11.80 13.30
C LEU A 4 -17.70 10.35 13.22
N VAL A 5 -18.08 9.90 12.03
CA VAL A 5 -18.43 8.50 11.77
C VAL A 5 -17.27 7.86 11.03
N LEU A 6 -16.64 6.86 11.65
CA LEU A 6 -15.51 6.13 11.11
C LEU A 6 -15.81 4.63 11.10
N ASP A 7 -15.58 4.01 9.95
CA ASP A 7 -15.50 2.55 9.85
C ASP A 7 -14.03 2.16 10.02
N THR A 8 -13.69 1.69 11.23
CA THR A 8 -12.31 1.37 11.59
C THR A 8 -11.81 0.11 10.90
N ASP A 9 -12.69 -0.86 10.68
CA ASP A 9 -12.36 -2.09 9.96
C ASP A 9 -12.05 -1.77 8.49
N GLN A 10 -12.87 -0.92 7.85
CA GLN A 10 -12.61 -0.48 6.48
C GLN A 10 -11.29 0.28 6.36
N LEU A 11 -10.92 1.11 7.34
CA LEU A 11 -9.64 1.81 7.35
C LEU A 11 -8.45 0.85 7.44
N VAL A 12 -8.52 -0.14 8.32
CA VAL A 12 -7.49 -1.17 8.46
C VAL A 12 -7.36 -1.98 7.16
N GLU A 13 -8.48 -2.45 6.61
CA GLU A 13 -8.51 -3.19 5.35
C GLU A 13 -7.94 -2.38 4.18
N THR A 14 -8.29 -1.10 4.07
CA THR A 14 -7.76 -0.19 3.05
C THR A 14 -6.24 -0.09 3.15
N GLY A 15 -5.71 0.07 4.36
CA GLY A 15 -4.26 0.10 4.58
C GLY A 15 -3.57 -1.20 4.16
N HIS A 16 -4.17 -2.36 4.44
CA HIS A 16 -3.66 -3.65 3.96
C HIS A 16 -3.71 -3.79 2.43
N ALA A 17 -4.80 -3.37 1.80
CA ALA A 17 -4.95 -3.40 0.35
C ALA A 17 -3.91 -2.52 -0.34
N LEU A 18 -3.67 -1.31 0.18
CA LEU A 18 -2.66 -0.39 -0.32
C LEU A 18 -1.24 -0.95 -0.16
N ARG A 19 -0.92 -1.61 0.96
CA ARG A 19 0.36 -2.34 1.09
C ARG A 19 0.52 -3.42 0.01
N GLY A 20 -0.55 -4.16 -0.30
CA GLY A 20 -0.55 -5.14 -1.38
C GLY A 20 -0.23 -4.49 -2.74
N VAL A 21 -0.85 -3.35 -3.05
CA VAL A 21 -0.55 -2.59 -4.27
C VAL A 21 0.90 -2.13 -4.29
N ALA A 22 1.43 -1.61 -3.17
CA ALA A 22 2.83 -1.17 -3.08
C ALA A 22 3.81 -2.33 -3.37
N THR A 23 3.56 -3.52 -2.83
CA THR A 23 4.39 -4.72 -3.09
C THR A 23 4.39 -5.12 -4.56
N GLU A 24 3.24 -5.03 -5.23
CA GLU A 24 3.15 -5.32 -6.67
C GLU A 24 3.92 -4.30 -7.51
N PHE A 25 3.88 -3.02 -7.13
CA PHE A 25 4.66 -1.96 -7.77
C PHE A 25 6.17 -2.17 -7.55
N GLU A 26 6.60 -2.52 -6.35
CA GLU A 26 8.00 -2.87 -6.02
C GLU A 26 8.55 -3.96 -6.95
N SER A 27 7.74 -4.99 -7.19
CA SER A 27 8.11 -6.16 -7.99
C SER A 27 8.03 -5.93 -9.51
N ALA A 28 7.52 -4.77 -9.96
CA ALA A 28 7.24 -4.53 -11.37
C ALA A 28 8.52 -4.42 -12.24
N ASN A 29 9.66 -4.05 -11.65
CA ASN A 29 10.92 -3.94 -12.40
C ASN A 29 11.43 -5.33 -12.79
N ASP A 30 11.55 -6.21 -11.80
CA ASP A 30 12.02 -7.57 -11.98
C ASP A 30 11.11 -8.35 -12.93
N ARG A 31 9.79 -8.11 -12.85
CA ARG A 31 8.82 -8.65 -13.82
C ARG A 31 9.08 -8.15 -15.24
N SER A 32 9.46 -6.90 -15.42
CA SER A 32 9.74 -6.34 -16.75
C SER A 32 11.00 -6.95 -17.36
N ASP A 33 12.04 -7.16 -16.56
CA ASP A 33 13.26 -7.86 -17.00
C ASP A 33 12.96 -9.31 -17.35
N TYR A 34 12.20 -10.02 -16.50
CA TYR A 34 11.74 -11.37 -16.79
C TYR A 34 10.94 -11.45 -18.09
N VAL A 35 10.00 -10.52 -18.33
CA VAL A 35 9.24 -10.46 -19.58
C VAL A 35 10.19 -10.25 -20.76
N ALA A 36 11.13 -9.29 -20.67
CA ALA A 36 12.09 -9.00 -21.73
C ALA A 36 12.95 -10.22 -22.10
N ASP A 37 13.28 -11.09 -21.14
CA ASP A 37 14.03 -12.32 -21.41
C ASP A 37 13.21 -13.38 -22.17
N HIS A 38 11.88 -13.31 -22.12
CA HIS A 38 10.97 -14.33 -22.66
C HIS A 38 10.20 -13.89 -23.92
N VAL A 39 10.31 -12.62 -24.35
CA VAL A 39 9.57 -12.13 -25.54
C VAL A 39 10.07 -12.67 -26.88
N GLY A 40 11.24 -13.31 -26.91
CA GLY A 40 11.80 -13.96 -28.12
C GLY A 40 12.23 -13.01 -29.25
N ASN A 41 12.08 -11.70 -29.07
CA ASN A 41 12.50 -10.66 -30.00
C ASN A 41 13.37 -9.62 -29.29
N HIS A 42 14.57 -9.38 -29.81
CA HIS A 42 15.56 -8.50 -29.19
C HIS A 42 15.08 -7.04 -29.11
N ASP A 43 14.53 -6.49 -30.19
CA ASP A 43 14.07 -5.10 -30.22
C ASP A 43 12.91 -4.88 -29.24
N LEU A 44 12.00 -5.85 -29.12
CA LEU A 44 10.91 -5.82 -28.16
C LEU A 44 11.43 -5.91 -26.72
N ALA A 45 12.41 -6.78 -26.46
CA ALA A 45 13.05 -6.91 -25.15
C ALA A 45 13.68 -5.58 -24.70
N ASP A 46 14.41 -4.92 -25.60
CA ASP A 46 15.02 -3.62 -25.35
C ASP A 46 13.98 -2.54 -25.04
N LYS A 47 12.85 -2.53 -25.76
CA LYS A 47 11.76 -1.58 -25.50
C LYS A 47 11.08 -1.81 -24.15
N VAL A 48 10.91 -3.06 -23.72
CA VAL A 48 10.35 -3.39 -22.41
C VAL A 48 11.28 -2.88 -21.30
N ARG A 49 12.59 -3.16 -21.40
CA ARG A 49 13.59 -2.69 -20.42
C ARG A 49 13.70 -1.16 -20.39
N ASP A 50 13.76 -0.52 -21.56
CA ASP A 50 13.84 0.94 -21.68
C ASP A 50 12.63 1.63 -21.04
N PHE A 51 11.43 1.10 -21.28
CA PHE A 51 10.21 1.59 -20.63
C PHE A 51 10.27 1.42 -19.10
N ALA A 52 10.56 0.20 -18.63
CA ALA A 52 10.59 -0.11 -17.20
C ALA A 52 11.62 0.73 -16.43
N HIS A 53 12.81 0.93 -17.01
CA HIS A 53 13.86 1.74 -16.41
C HIS A 53 13.54 3.23 -16.42
N LYS A 54 12.99 3.77 -17.53
CA LYS A 54 12.58 5.18 -17.59
C LYS A 54 11.44 5.50 -16.63
N TRP A 55 10.53 4.55 -16.44
CA TRP A 55 9.40 4.72 -15.53
C TRP A 55 9.76 4.54 -14.05
N LYS A 56 10.99 4.11 -13.74
CA LYS A 56 11.43 3.80 -12.37
C LYS A 56 11.18 4.94 -11.39
N ILE A 57 11.53 6.18 -11.73
CA ILE A 57 11.36 7.34 -10.83
C ILE A 57 9.89 7.56 -10.50
N THR A 58 9.02 7.62 -11.52
CA THR A 58 7.57 7.79 -11.32
C THR A 58 6.96 6.68 -10.49
N ARG A 59 7.43 5.44 -10.67
CA ARG A 59 7.00 4.30 -9.86
C ARG A 59 7.47 4.42 -8.41
N GLU A 60 8.70 4.87 -8.16
CA GLU A 60 9.24 5.07 -6.81
C GLU A 60 8.46 6.16 -6.06
N GLU A 61 8.12 7.27 -6.73
CA GLU A 61 7.27 8.33 -6.17
C GLU A 61 5.88 7.81 -5.82
N MET A 62 5.22 7.13 -6.77
CA MET A 62 3.89 6.55 -6.53
C MET A 62 3.91 5.51 -5.40
N LEU A 63 4.98 4.71 -5.31
CA LEU A 63 5.14 3.72 -4.26
C LEU A 63 5.33 4.35 -2.88
N ALA A 64 6.02 5.49 -2.79
CA ALA A 64 6.13 6.25 -1.55
C ALA A 64 4.75 6.77 -1.10
N ASP A 65 3.99 7.39 -2.01
CA ASP A 65 2.65 7.92 -1.71
C ASP A 65 1.68 6.82 -1.26
N ILE A 66 1.68 5.66 -1.93
CA ILE A 66 0.83 4.52 -1.57
C ILE A 66 1.20 3.99 -0.18
N LYS A 67 2.49 3.91 0.15
CA LYS A 67 2.94 3.47 1.47
C LYS A 67 2.51 4.43 2.57
N GLU A 68 2.65 5.73 2.34
CA GLU A 68 2.21 6.76 3.29
C GLU A 68 0.70 6.66 3.53
N LEU A 69 -0.09 6.53 2.46
CA LEU A 69 -1.54 6.38 2.58
C LEU A 69 -1.92 5.07 3.29
N ALA A 70 -1.20 3.99 3.01
CA ALA A 70 -1.42 2.70 3.66
C ALA A 70 -1.17 2.76 5.16
N GLU A 71 -0.07 3.40 5.57
CA GLU A 71 0.28 3.61 6.97
C GLU A 71 -0.75 4.50 7.66
N ALA A 72 -1.12 5.62 7.05
CA ALA A 72 -2.11 6.52 7.60
C ALA A 72 -3.48 5.84 7.81
N ALA A 73 -3.93 5.05 6.85
CA ALA A 73 -5.21 4.33 6.92
C ALA A 73 -5.18 3.26 8.03
N SER A 74 -4.18 2.37 8.03
CA SER A 74 -4.06 1.34 9.08
C SER A 74 -3.89 1.95 10.46
N ALA A 75 -3.00 2.92 10.62
CA ALA A 75 -2.74 3.54 11.92
C ALA A 75 -3.97 4.27 12.46
N THR A 76 -4.76 4.92 11.60
CA THR A 76 -6.02 5.55 12.03
C THR A 76 -6.99 4.50 12.53
N GLY A 77 -7.25 3.44 11.76
CA GLY A 77 -8.18 2.37 12.17
C GLY A 77 -7.75 1.66 13.45
N GLU A 78 -6.47 1.27 13.55
CA GLU A 78 -5.89 0.60 14.71
C GLU A 78 -5.96 1.47 15.97
N ASN A 79 -5.63 2.75 15.87
CA ASN A 79 -5.67 3.68 17.01
C ASN A 79 -7.09 3.86 17.54
N PHE A 80 -8.09 3.97 16.66
CA PHE A 80 -9.49 4.09 17.10
C PHE A 80 -10.01 2.79 17.71
N GLN A 81 -9.65 1.63 17.17
CA GLN A 81 -9.99 0.33 17.79
C GLN A 81 -9.32 0.16 19.16
N GLN A 82 -8.07 0.59 19.31
CA GLN A 82 -7.38 0.54 20.59
C GLN A 82 -8.03 1.49 21.61
N LEU A 83 -8.35 2.72 21.19
CA LEU A 83 -9.05 3.68 22.03
C LEU A 83 -10.40 3.13 22.53
N ASP A 84 -11.16 2.46 21.65
CA ASP A 84 -12.44 1.84 22.01
C ASP A 84 -12.26 0.71 23.06
N LYS A 85 -11.25 -0.15 22.87
CA LYS A 85 -10.90 -1.20 23.85
C LYS A 85 -10.48 -0.63 25.20
N ASP A 86 -9.63 0.41 25.21
CA ASP A 86 -9.16 1.05 26.42
C ASP A 86 -10.33 1.69 27.20
N LEU A 87 -11.28 2.30 26.47
CA LEU A 87 -12.47 2.88 27.06
C LEU A 87 -13.41 1.81 27.64
N ALA A 88 -13.61 0.71 26.92
CA ALA A 88 -14.41 -0.42 27.40
C ALA A 88 -13.83 -1.01 28.70
N ALA A 89 -12.52 -1.29 28.73
CA ALA A 89 -11.84 -1.79 29.92
C ALA A 89 -11.97 -0.82 31.12
N ALA A 90 -11.82 0.48 30.88
CA ALA A 90 -11.97 1.50 31.90
C ALA A 90 -13.40 1.55 32.49
N ILE A 91 -14.43 1.29 31.68
CA ILE A 91 -15.83 1.22 32.12
C ILE A 91 -16.10 -0.08 32.89
N GLU A 92 -15.55 -1.21 32.43
CA GLU A 92 -15.69 -2.52 33.07
C GLU A 92 -14.91 -2.62 34.41
N GLY A 93 -14.02 -1.65 34.67
CA GLY A 93 -13.25 -1.57 35.91
C GLY A 93 -12.05 -2.51 35.94
N GLU A 94 -11.66 -3.06 34.80
CA GLU A 94 -10.38 -3.74 34.63
C GLU A 94 -9.27 -2.67 34.64
N LYS A 95 -8.40 -2.75 35.66
CA LYS A 95 -7.23 -1.89 35.82
C LYS A 95 -6.00 -2.50 35.18
#